data_AF-A0A963EF62-F1
#
_entry.id   AF-A0A963EF62-F1
#
_cell.length_a   1.000
_cell.length_b   1.000
_cell.length_c   1.000
_cell.angle_alpha   90.00
_cell.angle_beta   90.00
_cell.angle_gamma   90.00
#
_symmetry.space_group_name_H-M   'P 1'
#
loop_
_entity.id
_entity.type
_entity.pdbx_description
1 polymer ?
#
loop_
_entity_poly.entity_id
_entity_poly.type
_entity_poly.pdbx_seq_one_letter_code
_entity_poly.pdbx_strand_id
1 'polypeptide(L)'
;MEKQDIFRLDTPERTPPPPDSFLRDPKEVERWISGLPMANIGETSRQIFKTLVELNRVEIPSLPRIKTTELFRVPIGYITRNLKKYYYDNAFPLTAKNRKIAVLNRELFIELATAYKIVIQEMVTGDAKKLDRKLLVIAMQRTMSCLLQVLYQSVIVYDPFPSNTWRELYKIYAYAEFNQLQDLPVKDDQQKRAQSSIKEIFIQALLFAIISPYRFRQREIEQCYGLLPDWASHIRLGIPDQMSSSPTLFISRLNSNVAPIHIELQNTPIDKHCRQLNTGGLVSLLQDMINDSTEGVSRESPL
;
A
#
# COMPACT_ATOMS: atom_id res chain seq x y z
N MET A 1 21.01 16.19 17.54
CA MET A 1 20.02 15.12 17.34
C MET A 1 20.37 14.40 16.06
N GLU A 2 20.98 13.23 16.20
CA GLU A 2 21.52 12.45 15.08
C GLU A 2 20.40 11.97 14.13
N LYS A 3 20.71 11.85 12.84
CA LYS A 3 19.80 11.39 11.77
C LYS A 3 19.11 10.04 12.07
N GLN A 4 19.59 9.27 13.03
CA GLN A 4 19.13 7.92 13.37
C GLN A 4 17.89 7.90 14.29
N ASP A 5 17.60 8.95 15.07
CA ASP A 5 16.45 8.95 16.00
C ASP A 5 15.10 9.29 15.34
N ILE A 6 15.08 9.70 14.07
CA ILE A 6 13.91 10.36 13.44
C ILE A 6 13.08 9.38 12.59
N PHE A 7 13.66 8.28 12.09
CA PHE A 7 12.97 7.32 11.23
C PHE A 7 12.86 5.94 11.89
N ARG A 8 11.77 5.72 12.64
CA ARG A 8 11.41 4.43 13.23
C ARG A 8 10.07 3.94 12.70
N LEU A 9 10.05 2.73 12.15
CA LEU A 9 8.85 2.03 11.69
C LEU A 9 8.39 1.03 12.75
N ASP A 10 7.12 0.65 12.71
CA ASP A 10 6.60 -0.37 13.63
C ASP A 10 7.05 -1.75 13.13
N THR A 11 8.07 -2.29 13.79
CA THR A 11 8.67 -3.59 13.46
C THR A 11 8.89 -4.38 14.75
N PRO A 12 8.60 -5.69 14.76
CA PRO A 12 8.76 -6.51 15.95
C PRO A 12 10.24 -6.67 16.32
N GLU A 13 10.47 -6.97 17.60
CA GLU A 13 11.79 -7.43 18.04
C GLU A 13 12.17 -8.74 17.35
N ARG A 14 13.47 -8.91 17.11
CA ARG A 14 14.03 -10.03 16.36
C ARG A 14 15.02 -10.78 17.24
N THR A 15 15.01 -12.09 17.13
CA THR A 15 15.92 -12.98 17.84
C THR A 15 16.76 -13.78 16.85
N PRO A 16 17.95 -14.27 17.25
CA PRO A 16 18.75 -15.16 16.41
C PRO A 16 17.89 -16.34 15.90
N PRO A 17 17.96 -16.69 14.61
CA PRO A 17 17.15 -17.78 14.10
C PRO A 17 17.61 -19.12 14.70
N PRO A 18 16.73 -20.11 14.82
CA PRO A 18 17.13 -21.49 15.13
C PRO A 18 18.20 -22.01 14.16
N PRO A 19 19.06 -22.95 14.57
CA PRO A 19 20.11 -23.53 13.72
C PRO A 19 19.57 -24.09 12.40
N ASP A 20 18.41 -24.74 12.43
CA ASP A 20 17.78 -25.42 11.29
C ASP A 20 16.72 -24.55 10.59
N SER A 21 16.79 -23.22 10.74
CA SER A 21 15.80 -22.32 10.15
C SER A 21 16.02 -22.16 8.65
N PHE A 22 15.14 -22.79 7.86
CA PHE A 22 15.11 -22.68 6.39
C PHE A 22 14.85 -21.25 5.88
N LEU A 23 14.41 -20.34 6.76
CA LEU A 23 14.14 -18.93 6.42
C LEU A 23 15.40 -18.14 6.04
N ARG A 24 16.59 -18.66 6.39
CA ARG A 24 17.89 -18.04 6.11
C ARG A 24 18.29 -18.12 4.64
N ASP A 25 17.85 -19.15 3.93
CA ASP A 25 18.16 -19.36 2.51
C ASP A 25 16.90 -19.17 1.64
N PRO A 26 16.87 -18.12 0.79
CA PRO A 26 15.77 -17.93 -0.15
C PRO A 26 15.45 -19.16 -1.01
N LYS A 27 16.43 -20.01 -1.36
CA LYS A 27 16.21 -21.22 -2.16
C LYS A 27 15.42 -22.28 -1.39
N GLU A 28 15.65 -22.41 -0.09
CA GLU A 28 14.91 -23.35 0.75
C GLU A 28 13.48 -22.88 0.94
N VAL A 29 13.28 -21.57 1.13
CA VAL A 29 11.93 -20.98 1.16
C VAL A 29 11.19 -21.18 -0.16
N GLU A 30 11.85 -21.00 -1.30
CA GLU A 30 11.26 -21.24 -2.62
C GLU A 30 10.82 -22.69 -2.82
N ARG A 31 11.65 -23.66 -2.39
CA ARG A 31 11.30 -25.08 -2.39
C ARG A 31 10.10 -25.37 -1.48
N TRP A 32 10.08 -24.77 -0.29
CA TRP A 32 8.96 -24.90 0.64
C TRP A 32 7.66 -24.32 0.06
N ILE A 33 7.70 -23.14 -0.57
CA ILE A 33 6.54 -22.52 -1.24
C ILE A 33 6.01 -23.43 -2.35
N SER A 34 6.91 -24.06 -3.11
CA SER A 34 6.54 -24.98 -4.20
C SER A 34 5.84 -26.25 -3.70
N GLY A 35 6.06 -26.64 -2.45
CA GLY A 35 5.41 -27.77 -1.80
C GLY A 35 4.09 -27.46 -1.11
N LEU A 36 3.62 -26.20 -1.15
CA LEU A 36 2.38 -25.81 -0.46
C LEU A 36 1.14 -26.47 -1.11
N PRO A 37 0.14 -26.88 -0.32
CA PRO A 37 -1.08 -27.49 -0.83
C PRO A 37 -2.01 -26.44 -1.46
N MET A 38 -1.68 -25.95 -2.65
CA MET A 38 -2.39 -24.83 -3.31
C MET A 38 -3.90 -25.09 -3.50
N ALA A 39 -4.33 -26.35 -3.57
CA ALA A 39 -5.75 -26.73 -3.62
C ALA A 39 -6.50 -26.45 -2.30
N ASN A 40 -5.81 -26.42 -1.16
CA ASN A 40 -6.37 -26.11 0.15
C ASN A 40 -5.96 -24.69 0.58
N ILE A 41 -6.75 -23.70 0.16
CA ILE A 41 -6.51 -22.28 0.44
C ILE A 41 -6.46 -21.98 1.94
N GLY A 42 -7.28 -22.67 2.75
CA GLY A 42 -7.32 -22.46 4.20
C GLY A 42 -6.06 -22.95 4.90
N GLU A 43 -5.43 -24.01 4.39
CA GLU A 43 -4.15 -24.50 4.88
C GLU A 43 -2.99 -23.63 4.40
N THR A 44 -2.94 -23.36 3.09
CA THR A 44 -1.89 -22.54 2.46
C THR A 44 -1.81 -21.15 3.07
N SER A 45 -2.96 -20.49 3.30
CA SER A 45 -3.00 -19.17 3.96
C SER A 45 -2.48 -19.21 5.40
N ARG A 46 -2.78 -20.27 6.15
CA ARG A 46 -2.30 -20.43 7.53
C ARG A 46 -0.79 -20.64 7.58
N GLN A 47 -0.26 -21.51 6.70
CA GLN A 47 1.17 -21.78 6.63
C GLN A 47 1.94 -20.53 6.21
N ILE A 48 1.50 -19.82 5.17
CA ILE A 48 2.13 -18.56 4.73
C ILE A 48 2.09 -17.49 5.82
N PHE A 49 0.93 -17.29 6.46
CA PHE A 49 0.82 -16.32 7.54
C PHE A 49 1.79 -16.64 8.68
N LYS A 50 1.81 -17.90 9.15
CA LYS A 50 2.72 -18.34 10.21
C LYS A 50 4.18 -18.12 9.83
N THR A 51 4.58 -18.48 8.62
CA THR A 51 5.97 -18.35 8.15
C THR A 51 6.38 -16.88 8.02
N LEU A 52 5.51 -15.98 7.58
CA LEU A 52 5.79 -14.54 7.53
C LEU A 52 5.95 -13.93 8.93
N VAL A 53 5.07 -14.32 9.86
CA VAL A 53 5.15 -13.92 11.27
C VAL A 53 6.51 -14.34 11.86
N GLU A 54 6.96 -15.56 11.56
CA GLU A 54 8.27 -16.08 11.98
C GLU A 54 9.42 -15.31 11.30
N LEU A 55 9.36 -15.12 9.97
CA LEU A 55 10.34 -14.35 9.20
C LEU A 55 10.58 -12.96 9.80
N ASN A 56 9.51 -12.29 10.24
CA ASN A 56 9.59 -10.96 10.82
C ASN A 56 10.24 -10.92 12.21
N ARG A 57 10.36 -12.06 12.90
CA ARG A 57 10.89 -12.18 14.27
C ARG A 57 12.26 -12.84 14.34
N VAL A 58 12.82 -13.29 13.22
CA VAL A 58 14.19 -13.84 13.17
C VAL A 58 15.17 -12.81 12.65
N GLU A 59 16.43 -12.84 13.11
CA GLU A 59 17.50 -12.00 12.58
C GLU A 59 18.05 -12.57 11.27
N ILE A 60 17.88 -11.83 10.17
CA ILE A 60 18.35 -12.22 8.83
C ILE A 60 18.87 -10.95 8.16
N PRO A 61 20.06 -10.97 7.52
CA PRO A 61 20.57 -9.81 6.80
C PRO A 61 19.59 -9.29 5.73
N SER A 62 19.66 -8.00 5.44
CA SER A 62 18.64 -7.33 4.63
C SER A 62 18.49 -7.89 3.21
N LEU A 63 19.58 -8.33 2.58
CA LEU A 63 19.57 -8.89 1.21
C LEU A 63 18.89 -10.27 1.10
N PRO A 64 19.24 -11.30 1.88
CA PRO A 64 18.49 -12.55 1.88
C PRO A 64 17.04 -12.33 2.35
N ARG A 65 16.81 -11.46 3.34
CA ARG A 65 15.44 -11.12 3.80
C ARG A 65 14.55 -10.64 2.66
N ILE A 66 14.97 -9.61 1.91
CA ILE A 66 14.11 -9.06 0.85
C ILE A 66 13.90 -10.06 -0.29
N LYS A 67 14.91 -10.87 -0.62
CA LYS A 67 14.75 -11.96 -1.61
C LYS A 67 13.70 -12.96 -1.15
N THR A 68 13.77 -13.39 0.10
CA THR A 68 12.78 -14.27 0.73
C THR A 68 11.39 -13.63 0.74
N THR A 69 11.28 -12.34 1.10
CA THR A 69 10.00 -11.62 1.11
C THR A 69 9.35 -11.55 -0.27
N GLU A 70 10.10 -11.31 -1.34
CA GLU A 70 9.55 -11.26 -2.71
C GLU A 70 8.91 -12.59 -3.14
N LEU A 71 9.39 -13.73 -2.64
CA LEU A 71 8.83 -15.05 -2.95
C LEU A 71 7.38 -15.21 -2.45
N PHE A 72 7.00 -14.52 -1.36
CA PHE A 72 5.66 -14.62 -0.79
C PHE A 72 4.60 -13.85 -1.58
N ARG A 73 5.00 -12.93 -2.47
CA ARG A 73 4.04 -12.04 -3.14
C ARG A 73 3.07 -12.77 -4.06
N VAL A 74 3.58 -13.69 -4.89
CA VAL A 74 2.75 -14.51 -5.79
C VAL A 74 1.71 -15.35 -5.03
N PRO A 75 2.10 -16.16 -4.01
CA PRO A 75 1.13 -16.95 -3.29
C PRO A 75 0.17 -16.12 -2.44
N ILE A 76 0.59 -14.99 -1.85
CA ILE A 76 -0.34 -14.06 -1.18
C ILE A 76 -1.36 -13.50 -2.16
N GLY A 77 -0.95 -13.12 -3.36
CA GLY A 77 -1.86 -12.67 -4.41
C GLY A 77 -2.87 -13.77 -4.80
N TYR A 78 -2.42 -15.01 -4.91
CA TYR A 78 -3.29 -16.17 -5.16
C TYR A 78 -4.29 -16.40 -4.01
N ILE A 79 -3.83 -16.39 -2.76
CA ILE A 79 -4.68 -16.52 -1.57
C ILE A 79 -5.72 -15.40 -1.56
N THR A 80 -5.31 -14.15 -1.74
CA THR A 80 -6.18 -12.97 -1.73
C THR A 80 -7.34 -13.12 -2.71
N ARG A 81 -7.05 -13.51 -3.96
CA ARG A 81 -8.09 -13.72 -4.98
C ARG A 81 -9.07 -14.82 -4.59
N ASN A 82 -8.60 -15.91 -3.99
CA ASN A 82 -9.44 -17.04 -3.59
C ASN A 82 -10.24 -16.81 -2.31
N LEU A 83 -9.71 -16.01 -1.37
CA LEU A 83 -10.41 -15.65 -0.13
C LEU A 83 -11.49 -14.59 -0.37
N LYS A 84 -11.36 -13.79 -1.43
CA LYS A 84 -12.26 -12.68 -1.73
C LYS A 84 -13.75 -13.05 -1.74
N LYS A 85 -14.11 -14.20 -2.32
CA LYS A 85 -15.50 -14.70 -2.38
C LYS A 85 -16.20 -14.84 -1.02
N TYR A 86 -15.45 -14.91 0.08
CA TYR A 86 -16.03 -15.03 1.42
C TYR A 86 -16.46 -13.70 2.02
N TYR A 87 -16.05 -12.55 1.47
CA TYR A 87 -16.40 -11.24 2.02
C TYR A 87 -16.82 -10.21 0.97
N TYR A 88 -16.66 -10.52 -0.32
CA TYR A 88 -17.08 -9.69 -1.44
C TYR A 88 -18.41 -10.18 -2.03
N ASP A 89 -19.31 -9.25 -2.34
CA ASP A 89 -20.67 -9.46 -2.84
C ASP A 89 -21.56 -10.32 -1.91
N ASN A 90 -21.22 -10.31 -0.62
CA ASN A 90 -21.96 -11.03 0.42
C ASN A 90 -22.89 -10.09 1.19
N ALA A 91 -23.98 -10.64 1.71
CA ALA A 91 -24.89 -9.90 2.56
C ALA A 91 -24.18 -9.41 3.83
N PHE A 92 -24.47 -8.16 4.21
CA PHE A 92 -24.02 -7.56 5.46
C PHE A 92 -25.12 -7.62 6.53
N PRO A 93 -24.76 -7.76 7.82
CA PRO A 93 -23.40 -7.90 8.35
C PRO A 93 -22.75 -9.25 7.99
N LEU A 94 -21.43 -9.25 7.79
CA LEU A 94 -20.69 -10.49 7.52
C LEU A 94 -20.80 -11.46 8.71
N THR A 95 -20.88 -12.76 8.42
CA THR A 95 -20.77 -13.78 9.47
C THR A 95 -19.41 -13.71 10.17
N ALA A 96 -19.35 -14.16 11.44
CA ALA A 96 -18.08 -14.16 12.20
C ALA A 96 -16.95 -14.91 11.48
N LYS A 97 -17.29 -15.98 10.75
CA LYS A 97 -16.34 -16.74 9.91
C LYS A 97 -15.81 -15.90 8.76
N ASN A 98 -16.70 -15.26 7.99
CA ASN A 98 -16.32 -14.45 6.83
C ASN A 98 -15.51 -13.22 7.25
N ARG A 99 -15.87 -12.60 8.38
CA ARG A 99 -15.09 -11.50 8.98
C ARG A 99 -13.67 -11.95 9.34
N LYS A 100 -13.49 -13.12 9.97
CA LYS A 100 -12.16 -13.68 10.26
C LYS A 100 -11.33 -13.90 8.98
N ILE A 101 -11.96 -14.32 7.89
CA ILE A 101 -11.29 -14.51 6.60
C ILE A 101 -10.82 -13.17 6.01
N ALA A 102 -11.66 -12.13 6.06
CA ALA A 102 -11.28 -10.78 5.62
C ALA A 102 -10.12 -10.21 6.46
N VAL A 103 -10.18 -10.39 7.79
CA VAL A 103 -9.10 -10.00 8.70
C VAL A 103 -7.81 -10.74 8.35
N LEU A 104 -7.84 -12.07 8.19
CA LEU A 104 -6.66 -12.86 7.79
C LEU A 104 -6.02 -12.31 6.50
N ASN A 105 -6.85 -11.98 5.51
CA ASN A 105 -6.33 -11.43 4.25
C ASN A 105 -5.64 -10.07 4.45
N ARG A 106 -6.20 -9.19 5.28
CA ARG A 106 -5.56 -7.93 5.66
C ARG A 106 -4.25 -8.16 6.43
N GLU A 107 -4.23 -9.08 7.39
CA GLU A 107 -3.05 -9.42 8.19
C GLU A 107 -1.90 -9.98 7.34
N LEU A 108 -2.19 -10.74 6.27
CA LEU A 108 -1.17 -11.18 5.31
C LEU A 108 -0.40 -10.00 4.70
N PHE A 109 -1.11 -8.93 4.31
CA PHE A 109 -0.47 -7.72 3.78
C PHE A 109 0.25 -6.90 4.86
N ILE A 110 -0.22 -6.92 6.11
CA ILE A 110 0.47 -6.27 7.24
C ILE A 110 1.80 -6.98 7.53
N GLU A 111 1.81 -8.31 7.59
CA GLU A 111 3.04 -9.08 7.82
C GLU A 111 3.99 -8.97 6.63
N LEU A 112 3.48 -8.98 5.39
CA LEU A 112 4.29 -8.72 4.20
C LEU A 112 4.90 -7.32 4.22
N ALA A 113 4.12 -6.28 4.54
CA ALA A 113 4.62 -4.92 4.70
C ALA A 113 5.71 -4.87 5.78
N THR A 114 5.49 -5.55 6.91
CA THR A 114 6.44 -5.62 8.03
C THR A 114 7.78 -6.21 7.62
N ALA A 115 7.78 -7.25 6.78
CA ALA A 115 9.02 -7.83 6.25
C ALA A 115 9.85 -6.82 5.45
N TYR A 116 9.22 -5.96 4.65
CA TYR A 116 9.89 -4.87 3.95
C TYR A 116 10.27 -3.71 4.87
N LYS A 117 9.41 -3.34 5.84
CA LYS A 117 9.71 -2.29 6.84
C LYS A 117 10.98 -2.59 7.61
N ILE A 118 11.22 -3.86 7.96
CA ILE A 118 12.46 -4.31 8.61
C ILE A 118 13.67 -3.97 7.73
N VAL A 119 13.62 -4.32 6.44
CA VAL A 119 14.70 -4.01 5.49
C VAL A 119 14.94 -2.51 5.37
N ILE A 120 13.87 -1.71 5.27
CA ILE A 120 13.97 -0.24 5.22
C ILE A 120 14.65 0.26 6.50
N GLN A 121 14.17 -0.16 7.67
CA GLN A 121 14.69 0.31 8.95
C GLN A 121 16.18 -0.02 9.10
N GLU A 122 16.59 -1.26 8.84
CA GLU A 122 18.01 -1.67 8.89
C GLU A 122 18.90 -0.84 7.95
N MET A 123 18.43 -0.61 6.72
CA MET A 123 19.17 0.17 5.74
C MET A 123 19.29 1.64 6.12
N VAL A 124 18.23 2.22 6.68
CA VAL A 124 18.21 3.63 7.10
C VAL A 124 19.02 3.86 8.37
N THR A 125 19.02 2.92 9.31
CA THR A 125 19.76 3.04 10.57
C THR A 125 21.21 2.55 10.47
N GLY A 126 21.52 1.70 9.48
CA GLY A 126 22.84 1.11 9.27
C GLY A 126 23.88 2.05 8.67
N ASP A 127 25.00 1.47 8.23
CA ASP A 127 26.10 2.22 7.60
C ASP A 127 25.69 2.73 6.21
N ALA A 128 25.54 4.05 6.09
CA ALA A 128 25.17 4.73 4.85
C ALA A 128 26.13 4.41 3.66
N LYS A 129 27.39 4.04 3.92
CA LYS A 129 28.35 3.67 2.86
C LYS A 129 28.04 2.33 2.19
N LYS A 130 27.31 1.44 2.88
CA LYS A 130 26.90 0.12 2.38
C LYS A 130 25.45 0.10 1.90
N LEU A 131 24.81 1.26 1.81
CA LEU A 131 23.42 1.37 1.43
C LEU A 131 23.22 1.03 -0.05
N ASP A 132 22.53 -0.09 -0.32
CA ASP A 132 22.02 -0.37 -1.65
C ASP A 132 20.76 0.47 -1.90
N ARG A 133 20.94 1.61 -2.58
CA ARG A 133 19.86 2.55 -2.91
C ARG A 133 18.74 1.89 -3.72
N LYS A 134 19.07 0.97 -4.62
CA LYS A 134 18.07 0.29 -5.46
C LYS A 134 17.19 -0.62 -4.60
N LEU A 135 17.83 -1.36 -3.69
CA LEU A 135 17.13 -2.25 -2.77
C LEU A 135 16.23 -1.48 -1.81
N LEU A 136 16.69 -0.34 -1.29
CA LEU A 136 15.91 0.55 -0.44
C LEU A 136 14.64 1.06 -1.15
N VAL A 137 14.78 1.53 -2.39
CA VAL A 137 13.67 2.04 -3.21
C VAL A 137 12.64 0.94 -3.46
N ILE A 138 13.08 -0.28 -3.77
CA ILE A 138 12.19 -1.44 -3.93
C ILE A 138 11.44 -1.70 -2.61
N ALA A 139 12.14 -1.80 -1.48
CA ALA A 139 11.52 -2.07 -0.19
C ALA A 139 10.48 -1.00 0.20
N MET A 140 10.79 0.28 -0.01
CA MET A 140 9.86 1.40 0.23
C MET A 140 8.62 1.31 -0.65
N GLN A 141 8.80 1.17 -1.96
CA GLN A 141 7.67 1.08 -2.89
C GLN A 141 6.79 -0.12 -2.56
N ARG A 142 7.38 -1.30 -2.28
CA ARG A 142 6.65 -2.52 -1.92
C ARG A 142 5.89 -2.38 -0.61
N THR A 143 6.48 -1.73 0.39
CA THR A 143 5.80 -1.43 1.65
C THR A 143 4.58 -0.55 1.41
N MET A 144 4.72 0.53 0.64
CA MET A 144 3.61 1.43 0.30
C MET A 144 2.48 0.68 -0.42
N SER A 145 2.81 -0.21 -1.37
CA SER A 145 1.82 -1.02 -2.07
C SER A 145 1.08 -1.99 -1.13
N CYS A 146 1.78 -2.61 -0.19
CA CYS A 146 1.16 -3.47 0.82
C CYS A 146 0.24 -2.67 1.75
N LEU A 147 0.65 -1.48 2.20
CA LEU A 147 -0.18 -0.60 3.02
C LEU A 147 -1.42 -0.09 2.27
N LEU A 148 -1.30 0.20 0.97
CA LEU A 148 -2.45 0.51 0.11
C LEU A 148 -3.42 -0.67 0.01
N GLN A 149 -2.91 -1.90 -0.09
CA GLN A 149 -3.75 -3.11 -0.01
C GLN A 149 -4.44 -3.22 1.35
N VAL A 150 -3.75 -2.95 2.46
CA VAL A 150 -4.35 -2.94 3.81
C VAL A 150 -5.52 -1.94 3.90
N LEU A 151 -5.38 -0.74 3.34
CA LEU A 151 -6.47 0.24 3.25
C LEU A 151 -7.66 -0.32 2.46
N TYR A 152 -7.41 -0.87 1.27
CA TYR A 152 -8.45 -1.48 0.42
C TYR A 152 -9.18 -2.64 1.12
N GLN A 153 -8.45 -3.58 1.70
CA GLN A 153 -9.03 -4.74 2.38
C GLN A 153 -9.86 -4.35 3.62
N SER A 154 -9.57 -3.21 4.24
CA SER A 154 -10.39 -2.68 5.34
C SER A 154 -11.68 -2.06 4.82
N VAL A 155 -11.56 -1.22 3.79
CA VAL A 155 -12.71 -0.51 3.19
C VAL A 155 -13.69 -1.46 2.51
N ILE A 156 -13.22 -2.51 1.84
CA ILE A 156 -14.11 -3.43 1.11
C ILE A 156 -15.07 -4.19 2.04
N VAL A 157 -14.73 -4.33 3.33
CA VAL A 157 -15.61 -4.89 4.37
C VAL A 157 -16.20 -3.83 5.30
N TYR A 158 -16.08 -2.54 4.92
CA TYR A 158 -16.56 -1.38 5.67
C TYR A 158 -15.95 -1.23 7.08
N ASP A 159 -14.76 -1.80 7.32
CA ASP A 159 -13.98 -1.54 8.53
C ASP A 159 -13.28 -0.18 8.41
N PRO A 160 -13.06 0.55 9.52
CA PRO A 160 -12.24 1.77 9.51
C PRO A 160 -10.79 1.45 9.10
N PHE A 161 -10.06 2.47 8.63
CA PHE A 161 -8.63 2.33 8.36
C PHE A 161 -7.89 1.86 9.61
N PRO A 162 -6.98 0.86 9.50
CA PRO A 162 -6.22 0.40 10.66
C PRO A 162 -5.36 1.53 11.25
N SER A 163 -5.17 1.47 12.57
CA SER A 163 -4.30 2.41 13.27
C SER A 163 -2.88 2.38 12.72
N ASN A 164 -2.19 3.53 12.74
CA ASN A 164 -0.81 3.73 12.29
C ASN A 164 -0.53 3.54 10.78
N THR A 165 -1.44 2.98 9.97
CA THR A 165 -1.19 2.81 8.52
C THR A 165 -0.83 4.13 7.82
N TRP A 166 -1.55 5.22 8.12
CA TRP A 166 -1.26 6.55 7.57
C TRP A 166 0.09 7.10 8.04
N ARG A 167 0.40 6.95 9.32
CA ARG A 167 1.70 7.35 9.88
C ARG A 167 2.85 6.64 9.17
N GLU A 168 2.71 5.36 8.87
CA GLU A 168 3.74 4.60 8.15
C GLU A 168 3.88 5.05 6.70
N LEU A 169 2.77 5.21 5.97
CA LEU A 169 2.75 5.76 4.61
C LEU A 169 3.47 7.11 4.55
N TYR A 170 3.15 8.00 5.49
CA TYR A 170 3.73 9.34 5.53
C TYR A 170 5.21 9.36 5.92
N LYS A 171 5.63 8.55 6.89
CA LYS A 171 7.05 8.44 7.25
C LYS A 171 7.88 7.97 6.06
N ILE A 172 7.44 6.90 5.38
CA ILE A 172 8.14 6.34 4.22
C ILE A 172 8.21 7.37 3.09
N TYR A 173 7.10 8.03 2.77
CA TYR A 173 7.08 9.05 1.73
C TYR A 173 7.98 10.26 2.08
N ALA A 174 7.90 10.77 3.30
CA ALA A 174 8.74 11.89 3.75
C ALA A 174 10.23 11.57 3.67
N TYR A 175 10.63 10.35 4.05
CA TYR A 175 12.02 9.91 3.90
C TYR A 175 12.42 9.79 2.43
N ALA A 176 11.56 9.19 1.60
CA ALA A 176 11.83 9.02 0.18
C ALA A 176 12.00 10.38 -0.51
N GLU A 177 11.13 11.35 -0.22
CA GLU A 177 11.17 12.70 -0.76
C GLU A 177 12.41 13.47 -0.30
N PHE A 178 12.73 13.42 1.00
CA PHE A 178 13.93 14.07 1.55
C PHE A 178 15.23 13.58 0.89
N ASN A 179 15.28 12.30 0.53
CA ASN A 179 16.44 11.66 -0.12
C ASN A 179 16.33 11.58 -1.65
N GLN A 180 15.34 12.24 -2.27
CA GLN A 180 15.13 12.25 -3.72
C GLN A 180 15.02 10.83 -4.32
N LEU A 181 14.24 9.98 -3.65
CA LEU A 181 13.96 8.59 -4.03
C LEU A 181 12.55 8.42 -4.59
N GLN A 182 11.67 9.39 -4.36
CA GLN A 182 10.23 9.27 -4.55
C GLN A 182 9.81 9.00 -6.01
N ASP A 183 10.58 9.51 -6.97
CA ASP A 183 10.28 9.40 -8.41
C ASP A 183 11.03 8.25 -9.10
N LEU A 184 11.86 7.50 -8.37
CA LEU A 184 12.64 6.40 -8.96
C LEU A 184 11.71 5.23 -9.34
N PRO A 185 11.79 4.71 -10.58
CA PRO A 185 10.90 3.67 -11.06
C PRO A 185 11.28 2.30 -10.46
N VAL A 186 10.27 1.57 -10.01
CA VAL A 186 10.38 0.18 -9.57
C VAL A 186 9.58 -0.70 -10.51
N LYS A 187 10.25 -1.66 -11.15
CA LYS A 187 9.60 -2.69 -11.97
C LYS A 187 8.79 -3.64 -11.10
N ASP A 188 7.60 -4.01 -11.55
CA ASP A 188 6.74 -4.96 -10.87
C ASP A 188 5.94 -5.80 -11.86
N ASP A 189 6.46 -6.99 -12.16
CA ASP A 189 5.84 -7.92 -13.12
C ASP A 189 4.53 -8.53 -12.56
N GLN A 190 4.21 -8.31 -11.29
CA GLN A 190 2.97 -8.80 -10.67
C GLN A 190 1.81 -7.79 -10.76
N GLN A 191 2.06 -6.58 -11.24
CA GLN A 191 1.06 -5.51 -11.34
C GLN A 191 0.65 -5.29 -12.79
N LYS A 192 -0.58 -4.79 -13.00
CA LYS A 192 -1.06 -4.39 -14.33
C LYS A 192 -0.17 -3.31 -14.96
N ARG A 193 0.25 -2.34 -14.14
CA ARG A 193 1.23 -1.32 -14.52
C ARG A 193 2.63 -1.84 -14.19
N ALA A 194 3.42 -2.13 -15.23
CA ALA A 194 4.72 -2.80 -15.09
C ALA A 194 5.77 -2.01 -14.30
N GLN A 195 5.58 -0.70 -14.10
CA GLN A 195 6.47 0.15 -13.32
C GLN A 195 5.69 1.18 -12.52
N SER A 196 6.10 1.40 -11.28
CA SER A 196 5.63 2.54 -10.51
C SER A 196 6.70 3.11 -9.59
N SER A 197 6.52 4.37 -9.18
CA SER A 197 7.37 5.03 -8.19
C SER A 197 6.74 5.03 -6.79
N ILE A 198 7.53 5.35 -5.76
CA ILE A 198 7.02 5.54 -4.39
C ILE A 198 5.95 6.65 -4.37
N LYS A 199 6.18 7.73 -5.12
CA LYS A 199 5.24 8.86 -5.26
C LYS A 199 3.93 8.44 -5.90
N GLU A 200 3.96 7.63 -6.96
CA GLU A 200 2.74 7.17 -7.62
C GLU A 200 1.88 6.31 -6.68
N ILE A 201 2.48 5.36 -5.95
CA ILE A 201 1.73 4.55 -4.98
C ILE A 201 1.19 5.41 -3.82
N PHE A 202 1.97 6.41 -3.37
CA PHE A 202 1.51 7.33 -2.35
C PHE A 202 0.30 8.16 -2.81
N ILE A 203 0.34 8.68 -4.05
CA ILE A 203 -0.79 9.40 -4.66
C ILE A 203 -2.01 8.47 -4.75
N GLN A 204 -1.85 7.21 -5.14
CA GLN A 204 -2.96 6.25 -5.16
C GLN A 204 -3.59 6.07 -3.78
N ALA A 205 -2.78 5.98 -2.71
CA ALA A 205 -3.28 5.88 -1.34
C ALA A 205 -4.04 7.14 -0.91
N LEU A 206 -3.49 8.33 -1.21
CA LEU A 206 -4.15 9.60 -0.95
C LEU A 206 -5.49 9.69 -1.70
N LEU A 207 -5.48 9.37 -2.99
CA LEU A 207 -6.65 9.39 -3.87
C LEU A 207 -7.73 8.43 -3.34
N PHE A 208 -7.35 7.21 -2.97
CA PHE A 208 -8.27 6.21 -2.41
C PHE A 208 -8.98 6.70 -1.15
N ALA A 209 -8.34 7.56 -0.35
CA ALA A 209 -8.97 8.13 0.83
C ALA A 209 -9.94 9.25 0.49
N ILE A 210 -9.56 10.16 -0.43
CA ILE A 210 -10.37 11.34 -0.75
C ILE A 210 -11.61 11.02 -1.58
N ILE A 211 -11.61 9.91 -2.35
CA ILE A 211 -12.82 9.42 -3.03
C ILE A 211 -13.91 8.97 -2.03
N SER A 212 -13.60 9.00 -0.72
CA SER A 212 -14.54 8.68 0.37
C SER A 212 -15.18 7.31 0.17
N PRO A 213 -14.39 6.23 0.11
CA PRO A 213 -14.82 4.96 -0.46
C PRO A 213 -15.90 4.26 0.38
N TYR A 214 -16.09 4.66 1.63
CA TYR A 214 -17.19 4.23 2.49
C TYR A 214 -18.58 4.65 1.99
N ARG A 215 -18.68 5.55 1.01
CA ARG A 215 -19.93 5.95 0.36
C ARG A 215 -20.35 5.03 -0.80
N PHE A 216 -19.48 4.10 -1.18
CA PHE A 216 -19.65 3.24 -2.35
C PHE A 216 -20.04 1.81 -1.96
N ARG A 217 -20.72 1.13 -2.90
CA ARG A 217 -20.91 -0.33 -2.85
C ARG A 217 -19.59 -1.03 -3.14
N GLN A 218 -19.45 -2.28 -2.69
CA GLN A 218 -18.22 -3.05 -2.89
C GLN A 218 -17.71 -3.09 -4.35
N ARG A 219 -18.63 -3.19 -5.31
CA ARG A 219 -18.29 -3.18 -6.75
C ARG A 219 -17.69 -1.85 -7.20
N GLU A 220 -18.27 -0.74 -6.77
CA GLU A 220 -17.77 0.62 -7.06
C GLU A 220 -16.41 0.86 -6.38
N ILE A 221 -16.25 0.41 -5.13
CA ILE A 221 -14.95 0.45 -4.42
C ILE A 221 -13.87 -0.28 -5.22
N GLU A 222 -14.16 -1.48 -5.70
CA GLU A 222 -13.21 -2.26 -6.51
C GLU A 222 -12.90 -1.58 -7.85
N GLN A 223 -13.89 -1.03 -8.54
CA GLN A 223 -13.70 -0.30 -9.78
C GLN A 223 -12.81 0.92 -9.57
N CYS A 224 -13.13 1.78 -8.60
CA CYS A 224 -12.31 2.94 -8.25
C CYS A 224 -10.89 2.51 -7.87
N TYR A 225 -10.73 1.47 -7.05
CA TYR A 225 -9.42 0.95 -6.67
C TYR A 225 -8.59 0.50 -7.88
N GLY A 226 -9.24 -0.17 -8.84
CA GLY A 226 -8.60 -0.62 -10.08
C GLY A 226 -8.16 0.52 -11.02
N LEU A 227 -8.80 1.69 -10.93
CA LEU A 227 -8.50 2.88 -11.74
C LEU A 227 -7.49 3.83 -11.08
N LEU A 228 -7.17 3.64 -9.80
CA LEU A 228 -6.20 4.49 -9.10
C LEU A 228 -4.86 4.64 -9.83
N PRO A 229 -4.25 3.59 -10.42
CA PRO A 229 -2.98 3.74 -11.11
C PRO A 229 -3.04 4.70 -12.31
N ASP A 230 -4.15 4.71 -13.03
CA ASP A 230 -4.35 5.58 -14.19
C ASP A 230 -4.65 7.00 -13.71
N TRP A 231 -5.59 7.14 -12.78
CA TRP A 231 -5.96 8.43 -12.19
C TRP A 231 -4.80 9.14 -11.49
N ALA A 232 -3.91 8.40 -10.83
CA ALA A 232 -2.75 8.97 -10.15
C ALA A 232 -1.83 9.79 -11.08
N SER A 233 -1.81 9.48 -12.38
CA SER A 233 -1.01 10.23 -13.36
C SER A 233 -1.57 11.64 -13.66
N HIS A 234 -2.84 11.90 -13.32
CA HIS A 234 -3.50 13.19 -13.48
C HIS A 234 -3.48 14.05 -12.21
N ILE A 235 -2.86 13.56 -11.15
CA ILE A 235 -2.79 14.22 -9.85
C ILE A 235 -1.44 14.87 -9.65
N ARG A 236 -1.44 16.13 -9.20
CA ARG A 236 -0.21 16.84 -8.82
C ARG A 236 -0.07 16.84 -7.31
N LEU A 237 1.03 16.27 -6.83
CA LEU A 237 1.43 16.33 -5.43
C LEU A 237 2.64 17.26 -5.28
N GLY A 238 2.54 18.24 -4.40
CA GLY A 238 3.59 19.24 -4.21
C GLY A 238 3.57 19.89 -2.83
N ILE A 239 4.49 20.83 -2.63
CA ILE A 239 4.50 21.70 -1.46
C ILE A 239 3.28 22.64 -1.56
N PRO A 240 2.55 22.89 -0.46
CA PRO A 240 1.41 23.78 -0.50
C PRO A 240 1.78 25.19 -0.91
N ASP A 241 0.94 25.80 -1.75
CA ASP A 241 0.99 27.23 -2.03
C ASP A 241 -0.02 27.93 -1.10
N GLN A 242 0.47 28.84 -0.25
CA GLN A 242 -0.32 29.47 0.81
C GLN A 242 -1.51 30.30 0.27
N MET A 243 -1.51 30.64 -1.02
CA MET A 243 -2.53 31.50 -1.65
C MET A 243 -3.58 30.74 -2.46
N SER A 244 -3.50 29.40 -2.56
CA SER A 244 -4.39 28.62 -3.43
C SER A 244 -5.56 28.01 -2.64
N SER A 245 -6.78 28.51 -2.86
CA SER A 245 -8.03 27.82 -2.48
C SER A 245 -8.77 27.36 -3.73
N SER A 246 -9.13 26.08 -3.77
CA SER A 246 -9.89 25.47 -4.87
C SER A 246 -10.55 24.18 -4.36
N PRO A 247 -11.75 23.82 -4.85
CA PRO A 247 -12.45 22.59 -4.48
C PRO A 247 -11.68 21.31 -4.86
N THR A 248 -10.63 21.43 -5.65
CA THR A 248 -9.77 20.32 -6.09
C THR A 248 -8.53 20.13 -5.23
N LEU A 249 -8.43 20.86 -4.11
CA LEU A 249 -7.24 20.85 -3.26
C LEU A 249 -7.48 20.12 -1.94
N PHE A 250 -6.65 19.10 -1.75
CA PHE A 250 -6.57 18.33 -0.51
C PHE A 250 -5.19 18.49 0.11
N ILE A 251 -5.11 18.33 1.43
CA ILE A 251 -3.87 18.47 2.18
C ILE A 251 -3.61 17.24 3.03
N SER A 252 -2.35 16.79 3.01
CA SER A 252 -1.83 15.74 3.87
C SER A 252 -0.73 16.31 4.74
N ARG A 253 -0.71 15.98 6.03
CA ARG A 253 0.36 16.38 6.95
C ARG A 253 1.22 15.16 7.27
N LEU A 254 2.47 15.16 6.81
CA LEU A 254 3.36 13.98 6.81
C LEU A 254 3.82 13.53 8.21
N ASN A 255 3.64 14.35 9.25
CA ASN A 255 3.89 13.98 10.65
C ASN A 255 2.61 13.57 11.40
N SER A 256 1.48 13.36 10.69
CA SER A 256 0.20 12.96 11.27
C SER A 256 -0.08 11.45 11.13
N ASN A 257 -1.26 11.01 11.57
CA ASN A 257 -1.79 9.65 11.36
C ASN A 257 -3.23 9.68 10.83
N VAL A 258 -3.58 10.71 10.07
CA VAL A 258 -4.93 10.91 9.54
C VAL A 258 -4.85 10.95 8.02
N ALA A 259 -5.89 10.44 7.35
CA ALA A 259 -6.05 10.56 5.91
C ALA A 259 -6.01 12.03 5.43
N PRO A 260 -5.72 12.29 4.14
CA PRO A 260 -5.87 13.62 3.56
C PRO A 260 -7.28 14.19 3.78
N ILE A 261 -7.34 15.50 3.99
CA ILE A 261 -8.58 16.24 4.14
C ILE A 261 -8.66 17.37 3.10
N HIS A 262 -9.87 17.87 2.84
CA HIS A 262 -10.05 19.06 2.01
C HIS A 262 -9.37 20.27 2.65
N ILE A 263 -8.75 21.15 1.84
CA ILE A 263 -7.96 22.28 2.35
C ILE A 263 -8.78 23.23 3.23
N GLU A 264 -10.06 23.41 2.95
CA GLU A 264 -10.95 24.29 3.74
C GLU A 264 -11.29 23.73 5.14
N LEU A 265 -11.11 22.43 5.35
CA LEU A 265 -11.34 21.78 6.66
C LEU A 265 -10.08 21.83 7.55
N GLN A 266 -8.99 22.43 7.06
CA GLN A 266 -7.70 22.46 7.73
C GLN A 266 -7.67 23.59 8.77
N ASN A 267 -7.79 23.22 10.05
CA ASN A 267 -7.77 24.18 11.16
C ASN A 267 -6.35 24.54 11.65
N THR A 268 -5.33 23.76 11.27
CA THR A 268 -3.94 23.97 11.71
C THR A 268 -3.13 24.66 10.61
N PRO A 269 -2.24 25.61 10.93
CA PRO A 269 -1.40 26.29 9.95
C PRO A 269 -0.64 25.32 9.03
N ILE A 270 -0.59 25.66 7.74
CA ILE A 270 0.16 24.92 6.74
C ILE A 270 1.66 25.12 6.98
N ASP A 271 2.43 24.04 7.01
CA ASP A 271 3.88 24.07 7.24
C ASP A 271 4.65 23.22 6.21
N LYS A 272 5.96 23.12 6.37
CA LYS A 272 6.84 22.33 5.47
C LYS A 272 6.56 20.82 5.46
N HIS A 273 5.83 20.30 6.45
CA HIS A 273 5.42 18.90 6.53
C HIS A 273 4.10 18.63 5.81
N CYS A 274 3.40 19.67 5.35
CA CYS A 274 2.20 19.52 4.55
C CYS A 274 2.54 19.25 3.07
N ARG A 275 1.75 18.41 2.42
CA ARG A 275 1.74 18.22 0.97
C ARG A 275 0.34 18.47 0.44
N GLN A 276 0.26 19.23 -0.64
CA GLN A 276 -0.98 19.56 -1.32
C GLN A 276 -1.17 18.62 -2.51
N LEU A 277 -2.34 17.97 -2.54
CA LEU A 277 -2.80 17.09 -3.58
C LEU A 277 -3.83 17.86 -4.42
N ASN A 278 -3.47 18.16 -5.66
CA ASN A 278 -4.36 18.83 -6.61
C ASN A 278 -4.98 17.80 -7.56
N THR A 279 -6.31 17.67 -7.47
CA THR A 279 -7.11 16.74 -8.27
C THR A 279 -7.72 17.34 -9.53
N GLY A 280 -7.43 18.61 -9.85
CA GLY A 280 -8.07 19.34 -10.95
C GLY A 280 -7.91 18.64 -12.30
N GLY A 281 -6.72 18.10 -12.58
CA GLY A 281 -6.48 17.34 -13.82
C GLY A 281 -7.34 16.07 -13.93
N LEU A 282 -7.59 15.40 -12.81
CA LEU A 282 -8.48 14.24 -12.78
C LEU A 282 -9.95 14.65 -12.91
N VAL A 283 -10.36 15.74 -12.27
CA VAL A 283 -11.74 16.24 -12.35
C VAL A 283 -12.09 16.60 -13.80
N SER A 284 -11.21 17.30 -14.51
CA SER A 284 -11.40 17.61 -15.94
C SER A 284 -11.53 16.34 -16.78
N LEU A 285 -10.62 15.38 -16.60
CA LEU A 285 -10.68 14.10 -17.33
C LEU A 285 -12.03 13.38 -17.12
N LEU A 286 -12.50 13.31 -15.88
CA LEU A 286 -13.76 12.63 -15.57
C LEU A 286 -14.98 13.38 -16.13
N GLN A 287 -14.95 14.72 -16.14
CA GLN A 287 -15.99 15.54 -16.75
C GLN A 287 -16.08 15.32 -18.26
N ASP A 288 -14.93 15.28 -18.95
CA ASP A 288 -14.86 15.01 -20.38
C ASP A 288 -15.44 13.62 -20.70
N MET A 289 -15.07 12.59 -19.93
CA MET A 289 -15.62 11.23 -20.10
C MET A 289 -17.14 11.17 -19.89
N ILE A 290 -17.67 11.91 -18.92
CA ILE A 290 -19.13 11.96 -18.67
C ILE A 290 -19.84 12.64 -19.85
N ASN A 291 -19.31 13.76 -20.35
CA ASN A 291 -19.89 14.50 -21.46
C ASN A 291 -19.90 13.66 -22.76
N ASP A 292 -18.78 13.01 -23.08
CA ASP A 292 -18.67 12.11 -24.24
C ASP A 292 -19.67 10.95 -24.17
N SER A 293 -19.89 10.41 -22.97
CA SER A 293 -20.87 9.34 -22.74
C SER A 293 -22.31 9.82 -22.96
N THR A 294 -22.62 11.08 -22.61
CA THR A 294 -23.96 11.66 -22.81
C THR A 294 -24.24 12.07 -24.26
N GLU A 295 -23.21 12.48 -25.02
CA GLU A 295 -23.35 12.79 -26.44
C GLU A 295 -23.50 11.53 -27.31
N GLY A 296 -22.84 10.42 -26.95
CA GLY A 296 -22.98 9.13 -27.64
C GLY A 296 -24.41 8.55 -27.57
N VAL A 297 -25.08 8.67 -26.41
CA VAL A 297 -26.48 8.23 -26.25
C VAL A 297 -27.46 9.11 -27.03
N SER A 298 -27.10 10.37 -27.28
CA SER A 298 -27.93 11.31 -28.05
C SER A 298 -27.83 11.13 -29.57
N ARG A 299 -26.84 10.35 -30.06
CA ARG A 299 -26.63 10.08 -31.49
C ARG A 299 -27.23 8.74 -31.97
N GLU A 300 -27.65 7.86 -31.06
CA GLU A 300 -28.40 6.62 -31.38
C GLU A 300 -29.92 6.82 -31.23
N SER A 301 -30.44 7.86 -31.88
CA SER A 301 -31.86 8.00 -32.24
C SER A 301 -31.92 9.02 -33.37
N PRO A 302 -32.06 8.57 -34.63
CA PRO A 302 -33.41 8.33 -35.14
C PRO A 302 -33.59 7.12 -36.06
N LEU A 303 -34.82 6.57 -35.99
CA LEU A 303 -35.54 5.64 -36.86
C LEU A 303 -35.21 4.14 -36.74
#